data_AF-A0AAT9HQ48-F1
#
_entry.id   AF-A0AAT9HQ48-F1
#
_cell.length_a   1.000
_cell.length_b   1.000
_cell.length_c   1.000
_cell.angle_alpha   90.00
_cell.angle_beta   90.00
_cell.angle_gamma   90.00
#
_symmetry.space_group_name_H-M   'P 1'
#
loop_
_entity.id
_entity.type
_entity.pdbx_description
1 polymer ?
#
loop_
_entity_poly.entity_id
_entity_poly.type
_entity_poly.pdbx_seq_one_letter_code
_entity_poly.pdbx_strand_id
1 'polypeptide(L)' 'MRGDGAGQPVRGAYVPLEFYGERAEVSALMVEIRRDTYMTEPGGPAGPGLRGLASALTTLIDRVSNSVSPSGA' A
#
# COMPACT_ATOMS: atom_id res chain seq x y z
N MET A 1 21.90 -14.77 1.34
CA MET A 1 22.10 -13.36 1.75
C MET A 1 20.72 -12.74 1.93
N ARG A 2 20.26 -12.55 3.17
CA ARG A 2 19.02 -11.82 3.48
C ARG A 2 19.37 -10.32 3.41
N GLY A 3 18.84 -9.62 2.42
CA GLY A 3 18.84 -8.16 2.39
C GLY A 3 17.66 -7.67 3.22
N ASP A 4 17.96 -7.05 4.34
CA ASP A 4 17.15 -6.06 5.03
C ASP A 4 16.52 -5.09 4.01
N GLY A 5 15.22 -5.27 3.76
CA GLY A 5 14.42 -4.49 2.81
C GLY A 5 14.17 -3.05 3.25
N ALA A 6 15.19 -2.34 3.73
CA ALA A 6 15.19 -0.89 3.78
C ALA A 6 15.39 -0.33 2.37
N GLY A 7 14.43 -0.64 1.48
CA GLY A 7 14.27 0.09 0.23
C GLY A 7 13.74 1.48 0.59
N GLN A 8 14.53 2.52 0.32
CA GLN A 8 14.03 3.88 0.33
C GLN A 8 14.72 4.67 -0.79
N PRO A 9 14.02 5.58 -1.53
CA PRO A 9 12.58 5.87 -1.54
C PRO A 9 11.96 5.92 -2.95
N VAL A 10 10.66 5.64 -3.11
CA VAL A 10 9.89 6.38 -4.12
C VAL A 10 9.46 7.69 -3.47
N ARG A 11 10.31 8.73 -3.54
CA ARG A 11 9.87 10.11 -3.30
C ARG A 11 9.18 10.58 -4.57
N GLY A 12 7.86 10.53 -4.57
CA GLY A 12 7.07 10.99 -5.71
C GLY A 12 5.74 10.28 -5.73
N ALA A 13 4.72 10.91 -5.16
CA ALA A 13 3.37 10.50 -5.47
C ALA A 13 3.16 10.77 -6.97
N TYR A 14 3.01 9.70 -7.75
CA TYR A 14 2.46 9.78 -9.11
C TYR A 14 0.97 10.16 -9.09
N VAL A 15 0.37 10.19 -7.90
CA VAL A 15 -1.03 10.53 -7.67
C VAL A 15 -1.08 11.85 -6.89
N PRO A 16 -1.62 12.92 -7.47
CA PRO A 16 -1.96 14.12 -6.72
C PRO A 16 -2.93 13.77 -5.59
N LEU A 17 -2.54 14.05 -4.35
CA LEU A 17 -3.38 13.89 -3.16
C LEU A 17 -3.79 15.27 -2.66
N GLU A 18 -4.89 15.79 -3.20
CA GLU A 18 -5.36 17.17 -3.04
C GLU A 18 -5.31 17.69 -1.59
N PHE A 19 -5.66 16.87 -0.60
CA PHE A 19 -5.76 17.29 0.80
C PHE A 19 -4.56 16.86 1.67
N TYR A 20 -3.63 16.09 1.13
CA TYR A 20 -2.51 15.54 1.90
C TYR A 20 -1.48 16.62 2.21
N GLY A 21 -1.21 16.83 3.50
CA GLY A 21 -0.32 17.89 3.97
C GLY A 21 -1.01 19.26 4.15
N GLU A 22 -2.28 19.38 3.74
CA GLU A 22 -3.09 20.59 3.94
C GLU A 22 -4.10 20.43 5.09
N ARG A 23 -4.73 19.25 5.21
CA ARG A 23 -5.74 18.96 6.24
C ARG A 23 -5.19 18.01 7.30
N ALA A 24 -5.34 18.37 8.57
CA ALA A 24 -4.84 17.57 9.70
C ALA A 24 -5.53 16.20 9.80
N GLU A 25 -6.78 16.11 9.33
CA GLU A 25 -7.55 14.86 9.30
C GLU A 25 -7.10 13.89 8.20
N VAL A 26 -6.25 14.35 7.27
CA VAL A 26 -5.84 13.56 6.09
C VAL A 26 -4.44 13.01 6.28
N SER A 27 -4.33 11.69 6.28
CA SER A 27 -3.07 10.96 6.24
C SER A 27 -2.98 10.11 4.96
N ALA A 28 -1.77 9.74 4.56
CA ALA A 28 -1.53 8.91 3.39
C ALA A 28 -0.45 7.86 3.65
N LEU A 29 -0.61 6.69 3.03
CA LEU A 29 0.35 5.59 3.05
C LEU A 29 0.57 5.10 1.61
N MET A 30 1.82 5.10 1.17
CA MET A 30 2.22 4.45 -0.08
C MET A 30 2.75 3.06 0.24
N VAL A 31 2.23 2.05 -0.47
CA VAL A 31 2.65 0.65 -0.31
C VAL A 31 3.40 0.22 -1.57
N GLU A 32 4.63 -0.25 -1.40
CA GLU A 32 5.42 -0.83 -2.46
C GLU A 32 5.24 -2.36 -2.47
N ILE A 33 4.93 -2.92 -3.64
CA ILE A 33 4.68 -4.35 -3.82
C ILE A 33 5.64 -4.87 -4.89
N ARG A 34 6.44 -5.86 -4.53
CA ARG A 34 7.34 -6.56 -5.45
C ARG A 34 6.54 -7.32 -6.52
N ARG A 35 6.79 -7.03 -7.80
CA ARG A 35 6.01 -7.60 -8.92
C ARG A 35 6.21 -9.11 -9.06
N ASP A 36 7.44 -9.58 -8.88
CA ASP A 36 7.78 -11.01 -8.90
C ASP A 36 7.06 -11.87 -7.86
N THR A 37 6.41 -11.27 -6.84
CA THR A 37 5.63 -12.01 -5.85
C THR A 37 4.20 -12.30 -6.28
N TYR A 38 3.65 -11.61 -7.28
CA TYR A 38 2.25 -11.75 -7.67
C TYR A 38 1.99 -11.78 -9.18
N MET A 39 3.01 -11.56 -10.01
CA MET A 39 2.92 -11.68 -11.46
C MET A 39 4.23 -12.22 -12.05
N THR A 40 4.15 -12.74 -13.27
CA THR A 40 5.35 -13.04 -14.07
C THR A 40 5.92 -11.73 -14.61
N GLU A 41 7.23 -11.51 -14.48
CA GLU A 41 7.87 -10.32 -15.02
C GLU A 41 8.44 -10.53 -16.44
N PRO A 42 8.37 -9.51 -17.32
CA PRO A 42 7.82 -8.17 -17.10
C PRO A 42 6.32 -8.07 -17.45
N GLY A 43 5.48 -7.62 -16.50
CA GLY A 43 4.06 -7.30 -16.76
C GLY A 43 3.20 -8.45 -17.30
N GLY A 44 3.65 -9.69 -17.14
CA GLY A 44 2.99 -10.90 -17.60
C GLY A 44 1.80 -11.29 -16.71
N PRO A 45 1.23 -12.49 -16.92
CA PRO A 45 0.05 -12.93 -16.20
C PRO A 45 0.24 -12.91 -14.68
N ALA A 46 -0.88 -12.70 -13.97
CA ALA A 46 -0.92 -12.87 -12.52
C ALA A 46 -0.48 -14.28 -12.12
N GLY A 47 0.38 -14.34 -11.11
CA GLY A 47 0.87 -15.58 -10.52
C GLY A 47 0.06 -16.02 -9.30
N PRO A 48 0.40 -17.19 -8.73
CA PRO A 48 -0.30 -17.73 -7.56
C PRO A 48 -0.34 -16.79 -6.34
N GLY A 49 0.67 -15.91 -6.21
CA GLY A 49 0.77 -14.95 -5.10
C GLY A 49 -0.25 -13.80 -5.15
N LEU A 50 -0.98 -13.61 -6.25
CA LEU A 50 -1.99 -12.54 -6.35
C LEU A 50 -3.09 -12.67 -5.29
N ARG A 51 -3.56 -13.88 -5.01
CA ARG A 51 -4.57 -14.10 -3.96
C ARG A 51 -4.04 -13.76 -2.57
N GLY A 52 -2.79 -14.11 -2.28
CA GLY A 52 -2.13 -13.76 -1.03
C GLY A 52 -1.97 -12.25 -0.87
N LEU A 53 -1.54 -11.57 -1.94
CA LEU A 53 -1.44 -10.11 -1.97
C LEU A 53 -2.80 -9.45 -1.71
N ALA A 54 -3.85 -9.89 -2.42
CA ALA A 54 -5.20 -9.36 -2.23
C ALA A 54 -5.66 -9.52 -0.77
N SER A 55 -5.50 -10.71 -0.19
CA SER A 55 -5.87 -10.98 1.20
C SER A 55 -5.10 -10.11 2.21
N ALA A 56 -3.80 -9.89 1.99
CA ALA A 56 -2.98 -9.03 2.84
C ALA A 56 -3.43 -7.56 2.77
N LEU A 57 -3.72 -7.06 1.56
CA LEU A 57 -4.23 -5.70 1.37
C LEU A 57 -5.63 -5.51 1.97
N THR A 58 -6.52 -6.49 1.81
CA THR A 58 -7.84 -6.48 2.47
C THR A 58 -7.68 -6.39 3.99
N THR A 59 -6.83 -7.22 4.58
CA THR A 59 -6.58 -7.20 6.03
C THR A 59 -6.02 -5.86 6.50
N LEU A 60 -5.14 -5.24 5.71
CA LEU A 60 -4.61 -3.91 6.00
C LEU A 60 -5.74 -2.85 5.98
N ILE A 61 -6.57 -2.85 4.94
CA ILE A 61 -7.71 -1.95 4.76
C ILE A 61 -8.70 -2.09 5.93
N ASP A 62 -9.04 -3.32 6.31
CA ASP A 62 -9.97 -3.58 7.40
C ASP A 62 -9.44 -3.01 8.72
N ARG A 63 -8.15 -3.21 9.01
CA ARG A 63 -7.53 -2.72 10.24
C ARG A 63 -7.52 -1.19 10.31
N VAL A 64 -7.17 -0.51 9.22
CA VAL A 64 -7.16 0.96 9.22
C VAL A 64 -8.58 1.52 9.28
N SER A 65 -9.54 0.90 8.57
CA SER A 65 -10.94 1.34 8.56
C SER A 65 -11.59 1.21 9.94
N ASN A 66 -11.30 0.12 10.66
CA ASN A 66 -11.84 -0.13 11.99
C ASN A 66 -11.12 0.65 13.11
N SER A 67 -9.99 1.30 12.79
CA SER A 67 -9.25 2.15 13.74
C SER A 67 -9.71 3.61 13.72
N VAL A 68 -10.46 4.03 12.69
CA VAL A 68 -11.04 5.38 12.62
C VAL A 68 -12.23 5.45 13.56
N SER A 69 -12.03 6.01 14.75
CA SER A 69 -13.15 6.45 15.59
C SER A 69 -13.80 7.67 14.92
N PRO A 70 -15.13 7.78 14.86
CA PRO A 70 -15.78 9.00 14.37
C PRO A 70 -15.38 10.15 15.28
N SER A 71 -14.59 11.08 14.74
CA SER A 71 -14.27 12.33 15.41
C SER A 71 -15.52 13.22 15.37
N GLY A 72 -16.22 13.32 16.51
CA GLY A 72 -17.24 14.34 16.76
C GLY A 72 -18.67 13.92 16.49
N ALA A 73 -19.37 13.54 17.56
CA ALA A 73 -20.79 13.79 17.77
C ALA A 73 -20.95 14.42 19.15
#